data_AF-A0A351UJW1-F1
#
_entry.id   AF-A0A351UJW1-F1
#
_cell.length_a   1.000
_cell.length_b   1.000
_cell.length_c   1.000
_cell.angle_alpha   90.00
_cell.angle_beta   90.00
_cell.angle_gamma   90.00
#
_symmetry.space_group_name_H-M   'P 1'
#
loop_
_entity.id
_entity.type
_entity.pdbx_description
1 polymer ?
#
loop_
_entity_poly.entity_id
_entity_poly.type
_entity_poly.pdbx_seq_one_letter_code
_entity_poly.pdbx_strand_id
1 'polypeptide(L)'
;MADRAPLPVNRNKDLKEGAPVFVIGHPVGLPVKIAGDAKVRDNGHRAWFTTDLDTFGGNSGSAVFNARTNLIEGILVRGGTDFVPGPSGCATQLRSGQDDGKGEAVTKIAMLKKHIPALPGNKEEALEPVDMPAVELAQPAGDLSAKISF
;
A
#
# COMPACT_ATOMS: atom_id res chain seq x y z
N MET A 1 0.70 5.43 -25.19
CA MET A 1 0.45 5.69 -23.75
C MET A 1 0.12 7.17 -23.53
N ALA A 2 -0.83 7.73 -24.30
CA ALA A 2 -1.16 9.16 -24.26
C ALA A 2 -2.55 9.44 -23.63
N ASP A 3 -3.36 8.41 -23.41
CA ASP A 3 -4.77 8.56 -23.00
C ASP A 3 -5.01 8.35 -21.50
N ARG A 4 -3.95 8.27 -20.68
CA ARG A 4 -4.08 8.15 -19.22
C ARG A 4 -3.56 9.41 -18.55
N ALA A 5 -4.45 10.07 -17.80
CA ALA A 5 -4.07 11.16 -16.94
C ALA A 5 -3.10 10.65 -15.85
N PRO A 6 -2.02 11.38 -15.54
CA PRO A 6 -1.18 11.05 -14.39
C PRO A 6 -1.98 11.16 -13.08
N LEU A 7 -1.59 10.37 -12.08
CA LEU A 7 -2.24 10.40 -10.77
C LEU A 7 -1.87 11.68 -10.00
N PRO A 8 -2.83 12.26 -9.25
CA PRO A 8 -2.59 13.45 -8.45
C PRO A 8 -1.74 13.13 -7.21
N VAL A 9 -0.95 14.12 -6.78
CA VAL A 9 -0.04 14.03 -5.63
C VAL A 9 -0.44 15.02 -4.55
N ASN A 10 -0.25 14.68 -3.27
CA ASN A 10 -0.45 15.63 -2.20
C ASN A 10 0.62 16.72 -2.22
N ARG A 11 0.21 17.97 -2.49
CA ARG A 11 1.10 19.14 -2.54
C ARG A 11 1.13 19.95 -1.24
N ASN A 12 0.16 19.74 -0.34
CA ASN A 12 -0.09 20.54 0.85
C ASN A 12 0.88 20.22 2.00
N LYS A 13 1.53 19.05 1.97
CA LYS A 13 2.45 18.58 3.02
C LYS A 13 1.79 18.49 4.40
N ASP A 14 0.53 18.08 4.43
CA ASP A 14 -0.35 18.06 5.60
C ASP A 14 -0.60 16.65 6.16
N LEU A 15 0.02 15.60 5.60
CA LEU A 15 -0.07 14.23 6.10
C LEU A 15 0.18 14.18 7.62
N LYS A 16 -0.65 13.41 8.33
CA LYS A 16 -0.58 13.23 9.78
C LYS A 16 -0.35 11.77 10.14
N GLU A 17 0.21 11.54 11.32
CA GLU A 17 0.17 10.22 11.96
C GLU A 17 -1.28 9.76 12.14
N GLY A 18 -1.50 8.45 12.01
CA GLY A 18 -2.83 7.85 12.01
C GLY A 18 -3.66 8.12 10.74
N ALA A 19 -3.15 8.88 9.76
CA ALA A 19 -3.83 9.03 8.47
C ALA A 19 -3.93 7.65 7.78
N PRO A 20 -5.12 7.25 7.31
CA PRO A 20 -5.29 5.96 6.65
C PRO A 20 -4.63 6.01 5.27
N VAL A 21 -3.95 4.94 4.91
CA VAL A 21 -3.18 4.83 3.67
C VAL A 21 -3.38 3.47 3.02
N PHE A 22 -3.18 3.42 1.70
CA PHE A 22 -3.14 2.16 0.96
C PHE A 22 -2.03 2.18 -0.08
N VAL A 23 -1.63 1.00 -0.55
CA VAL A 23 -0.60 0.82 -1.58
C VAL A 23 -1.14 -0.09 -2.69
N ILE A 24 -0.74 0.23 -3.92
CA ILE A 24 -0.99 -0.60 -5.10
C ILE A 24 0.36 -1.00 -5.69
N GLY A 25 0.65 -2.30 -5.73
CA GLY A 25 1.97 -2.77 -6.16
C GLY A 25 2.04 -4.26 -6.48
N HIS A 26 3.26 -4.74 -6.75
CA HIS A 26 3.55 -6.12 -7.17
C HIS A 26 4.50 -6.81 -6.18
N PRO A 27 4.03 -7.16 -4.96
CA PRO A 27 4.86 -7.83 -3.97
C PRO A 27 5.37 -9.15 -4.53
N VAL A 28 6.66 -9.44 -4.36
CA VAL A 28 7.35 -10.67 -4.79
C VAL A 28 7.08 -11.09 -6.25
N GLY A 29 6.75 -10.13 -7.13
CA GLY A 29 6.44 -10.39 -8.53
C GLY A 29 5.03 -10.97 -8.79
N LEU A 30 4.16 -11.01 -7.77
CA LEU A 30 2.77 -11.40 -7.93
C LEU A 30 1.99 -10.35 -8.74
N PRO A 31 0.81 -10.72 -9.29
CA PRO A 31 -0.15 -9.77 -9.82
C PRO A 31 -0.46 -8.64 -8.82
N VAL A 32 -0.99 -7.53 -9.35
CA VAL A 32 -1.27 -6.33 -8.56
C VAL A 32 -2.05 -6.66 -7.28
N LYS A 33 -1.50 -6.24 -6.13
CA LYS A 33 -2.14 -6.29 -4.81
C LYS A 33 -2.50 -4.87 -4.39
N ILE A 34 -3.70 -4.71 -3.86
CA ILE A 34 -4.14 -3.50 -3.15
C ILE A 34 -4.18 -3.85 -1.65
N ALA A 35 -3.40 -3.13 -0.83
CA ALA A 35 -3.42 -3.29 0.62
C ALA A 35 -3.79 -1.96 1.26
N GLY A 36 -4.93 -1.90 1.96
CA GLY A 36 -5.56 -0.63 2.35
C GLY A 36 -6.13 -0.51 3.77
N ASP A 37 -5.90 -1.49 4.64
CA ASP A 37 -6.20 -1.39 6.07
C ASP A 37 -4.94 -0.99 6.85
N ALA A 38 -4.42 0.20 6.53
CA ALA A 38 -3.15 0.69 7.06
C ALA A 38 -3.23 2.18 7.41
N LYS A 39 -2.33 2.63 8.28
CA LYS A 39 -2.18 3.99 8.78
C LYS A 39 -0.71 4.40 8.80
N VAL A 40 -0.48 5.71 8.79
CA VAL A 40 0.83 6.29 9.09
C VAL A 40 1.16 6.05 10.57
N ARG A 41 2.32 5.44 10.87
CA ARG A 41 2.78 5.21 12.24
C ARG A 41 3.54 6.43 12.78
N ASP A 42 4.53 6.94 12.03
CA ASP A 42 5.37 8.09 12.39
C ASP A 42 5.66 8.95 11.15
N ASN A 43 5.38 10.25 11.24
CA ASN A 43 5.61 11.22 10.18
C ASN A 43 6.68 12.28 10.54
N GLY A 44 7.39 12.13 11.65
CA GLY A 44 8.39 13.05 12.16
C GLY A 44 9.69 13.10 11.33
N HIS A 45 9.98 12.07 10.55
CA HIS A 45 11.18 12.04 9.70
C HIS A 45 11.09 13.05 8.54
N ARG A 46 12.23 13.69 8.21
CA ARG A 46 12.27 14.76 7.20
C ARG A 46 11.88 14.31 5.79
N ALA A 47 12.37 13.14 5.37
CA ALA A 47 12.27 12.69 3.97
C ALA A 47 11.29 11.53 3.75
N TRP A 48 10.86 10.87 4.81
CA TRP A 48 10.07 9.64 4.74
C TRP A 48 9.11 9.55 5.93
N PHE A 49 8.15 8.64 5.90
CA PHE A 49 7.26 8.31 7.02
C PHE A 49 7.12 6.79 7.14
N THR A 50 6.87 6.29 8.34
CA THR A 50 6.56 4.87 8.57
C THR A 50 5.06 4.61 8.42
N THR A 51 4.71 3.40 8.02
CA THR A 51 3.34 2.87 8.01
C THR A 51 3.32 1.43 8.51
N ASP A 52 2.12 0.91 8.73
CA ASP A 52 1.83 -0.51 8.98
C ASP A 52 1.32 -1.25 7.72
N LEU A 53 1.70 -0.78 6.53
CA LEU A 53 1.25 -1.40 5.27
C LEU A 53 1.72 -2.87 5.19
N ASP A 54 0.81 -3.78 4.83
CA ASP A 54 1.11 -5.18 4.57
C ASP A 54 1.75 -5.37 3.18
N THR A 55 3.07 -5.16 3.13
CA THR A 55 3.88 -5.26 1.91
C THR A 55 5.00 -6.29 2.04
N PHE A 56 5.57 -6.62 0.88
CA PHE A 56 6.71 -7.52 0.78
C PHE A 56 7.74 -6.92 -0.17
N GLY A 57 8.97 -7.42 -0.13
CA GLY A 57 9.99 -7.19 -1.13
C GLY A 57 9.42 -7.31 -2.55
N GLY A 58 9.79 -6.39 -3.43
CA GLY A 58 9.17 -6.22 -4.75
C GLY A 58 8.07 -5.15 -4.80
N ASN A 59 7.48 -4.74 -3.67
CA ASN A 59 6.58 -3.57 -3.64
C ASN A 59 7.33 -2.23 -3.70
N SER A 60 8.66 -2.20 -3.55
CA SER A 60 9.45 -0.97 -3.64
C SER A 60 9.22 -0.24 -4.97
N GLY A 61 8.98 1.07 -4.91
CA GLY A 61 8.59 1.91 -6.04
C GLY A 61 7.08 2.12 -6.19
N SER A 62 6.25 1.37 -5.46
CA SER A 62 4.80 1.52 -5.48
C SER A 62 4.34 2.84 -4.87
N ALA A 63 3.26 3.39 -5.42
CA ALA A 63 2.63 4.60 -4.89
C ALA A 63 1.83 4.26 -3.63
N VAL A 64 2.02 5.08 -2.59
CA VAL A 64 1.24 5.03 -1.35
C VAL A 64 0.28 6.21 -1.35
N PHE A 65 -1.00 5.90 -1.21
CA PHE A 65 -2.11 6.83 -1.30
C PHE A 65 -2.67 7.13 0.09
N ASN A 66 -3.14 8.35 0.29
CA ASN A 66 -4.02 8.68 1.39
C ASN A 66 -5.41 8.12 1.10
N ALA A 67 -5.94 7.26 1.96
CA ALA A 67 -7.23 6.60 1.73
C ALA A 67 -8.43 7.55 1.80
N ARG A 68 -8.27 8.76 2.36
CA ARG A 68 -9.35 9.76 2.41
C ARG A 68 -9.38 10.65 1.17
N THR A 69 -8.21 11.01 0.63
CA THR A 69 -8.10 12.00 -0.46
C THR A 69 -7.74 11.37 -1.81
N ASN A 70 -7.34 10.10 -1.82
CA ASN A 70 -6.79 9.37 -2.98
C ASN A 70 -5.58 10.05 -3.62
N LEU A 71 -4.94 10.99 -2.92
CA LEU A 71 -3.71 11.63 -3.36
C LEU A 71 -2.52 10.74 -2.98
N ILE A 72 -1.51 10.69 -3.85
CA ILE A 72 -0.25 10.04 -3.54
C ILE A 72 0.47 10.84 -2.46
N GLU A 73 0.82 10.18 -1.35
CA GLU A 73 1.57 10.73 -0.22
C GLU A 73 3.05 10.39 -0.29
N GLY A 74 3.41 9.33 -1.02
CA GLY A 74 4.79 8.95 -1.21
C GLY A 74 5.00 7.67 -2.01
N ILE A 75 6.26 7.26 -2.01
CA ILE A 75 6.76 6.07 -2.72
C ILE A 75 7.32 5.11 -1.70
N LEU A 76 6.84 3.87 -1.67
CA LEU A 76 7.36 2.83 -0.78
C LEU A 76 8.80 2.48 -1.19
N VAL A 77 9.76 2.47 -0.25
CA VAL A 77 11.19 2.26 -0.59
C VAL A 77 11.92 1.24 0.27
N ARG A 78 11.37 0.84 1.41
CA ARG A 78 11.99 -0.17 2.31
C ARG A 78 10.98 -0.66 3.33
N GLY A 79 11.22 -1.85 3.86
CA GLY A 79 10.36 -2.50 4.83
C GLY A 79 11.08 -3.36 5.85
N GLY A 80 10.29 -4.18 6.53
CA GLY A 80 10.76 -5.20 7.47
C GLY A 80 11.35 -6.44 6.79
N THR A 81 11.55 -7.50 7.59
CA THR A 81 11.88 -8.82 7.08
C THR A 81 10.60 -9.51 6.61
N ASP A 82 10.55 -9.97 5.37
CA ASP A 82 9.35 -10.56 4.77
C ASP A 82 9.18 -12.05 5.07
N PHE A 83 10.29 -12.80 5.06
CA PHE A 83 10.30 -14.25 5.15
C PHE A 83 11.36 -14.76 6.11
N VAL A 84 11.06 -15.87 6.77
CA VAL A 84 11.98 -16.63 7.63
C VAL A 84 11.95 -18.12 7.25
N PRO A 85 13.04 -18.88 7.49
CA PRO A 85 13.04 -20.32 7.28
C PRO A 85 11.97 -21.01 8.14
N GLY A 86 11.12 -21.82 7.50
CA GLY A 86 10.14 -22.67 8.18
C GLY A 86 10.77 -23.98 8.70
N PRO A 87 9.99 -24.81 9.41
CA PRO A 87 10.48 -26.06 10.01
C PRO A 87 11.14 -27.03 9.02
N SER A 88 10.72 -26.97 7.75
CA SER A 88 11.24 -27.82 6.66
C SER A 88 12.27 -27.10 5.78
N GLY A 89 12.76 -25.93 6.17
CA GLY A 89 13.75 -25.13 5.41
C GLY A 89 13.17 -24.26 4.29
N CYS A 90 11.89 -24.38 3.95
CA CYS A 90 11.21 -23.50 3.00
C CYS A 90 11.03 -22.08 3.57
N ALA A 91 11.06 -21.06 2.72
CA ALA A 91 10.72 -19.70 3.15
C ALA A 91 9.24 -19.61 3.54
N THR A 92 8.97 -19.09 4.73
CA THR A 92 7.62 -18.83 5.25
C THR A 92 7.47 -17.35 5.58
N GLN A 93 6.29 -16.79 5.37
CA GLN A 93 6.02 -15.39 5.70
C GLN A 93 6.29 -15.14 7.19
N LEU A 94 7.08 -14.10 7.47
CA LEU A 94 7.17 -13.56 8.83
C LEU A 94 5.87 -12.83 9.15
N ARG A 95 5.21 -13.26 10.22
CA ARG A 95 4.02 -12.59 10.76
C ARG A 95 4.44 -11.73 11.94
N SER A 96 3.99 -10.49 11.97
CA SER A 96 4.22 -9.54 13.05
C SER A 96 2.91 -8.81 13.37
N GLY A 97 2.76 -8.32 14.60
CA GLY A 97 1.62 -7.48 14.94
C GLY A 97 1.62 -6.18 14.13
N GLN A 98 0.44 -5.59 13.98
CA GLN A 98 0.22 -4.40 13.14
C GLN A 98 0.99 -3.17 13.61
N ASP A 99 1.40 -3.11 14.88
CA ASP A 99 2.21 -2.03 15.44
C ASP A 99 3.66 -2.49 15.79
N ASP A 100 4.00 -3.74 15.47
CA ASP A 100 5.31 -4.32 15.75
C ASP A 100 6.33 -4.08 14.62
N GLY A 101 7.59 -4.42 14.91
CA GLY A 101 8.67 -4.39 13.93
C GLY A 101 9.01 -2.98 13.44
N LYS A 102 9.67 -2.91 12.27
CA LYS A 102 10.11 -1.64 11.68
C LYS A 102 8.99 -0.89 10.94
N GLY A 103 7.93 -1.60 10.56
CA GLY A 103 6.95 -1.11 9.61
C GLY A 103 7.55 -0.85 8.23
N GLU A 104 6.79 -0.16 7.41
CA GLU A 104 7.12 0.19 6.03
C GLU A 104 7.50 1.65 5.90
N ALA A 105 8.57 1.95 5.18
CA ALA A 105 9.09 3.30 5.04
C ALA A 105 8.84 3.85 3.64
N VAL A 106 8.13 4.98 3.62
CA VAL A 106 7.62 5.63 2.42
C VAL A 106 8.32 6.97 2.25
N THR A 107 9.02 7.17 1.13
CA THR A 107 9.61 8.47 0.79
C THR A 107 8.50 9.47 0.50
N LYS A 108 8.47 10.60 1.21
CA LYS A 108 7.43 11.62 1.09
C LYS A 108 7.40 12.18 -0.33
N ILE A 109 6.22 12.25 -0.94
CA ILE A 109 6.02 12.88 -2.25
C ILE A 109 6.43 14.36 -2.21
N ALA A 110 6.35 14.98 -1.02
CA ALA A 110 6.81 16.31 -0.70
C ALA A 110 8.28 16.58 -1.09
N MET A 111 9.13 15.54 -1.12
CA MET A 111 10.53 15.62 -1.55
C MET A 111 10.67 15.80 -3.07
N LEU A 112 9.68 15.29 -3.82
CA LEU A 112 9.68 15.27 -5.27
C LEU A 112 8.75 16.32 -5.89
N LYS A 113 7.84 16.92 -5.10
CA LYS A 113 6.76 17.79 -5.59
C LYS A 113 7.20 18.95 -6.49
N LYS A 114 8.43 19.45 -6.33
CA LYS A 114 9.00 20.53 -7.15
C LYS A 114 9.40 20.08 -8.57
N HIS A 115 9.57 18.76 -8.76
CA HIS A 115 9.93 18.13 -10.02
C HIS A 115 8.72 17.51 -10.74
N ILE A 116 7.55 17.49 -10.08
CA ILE A 116 6.31 16.97 -10.65
C ILE A 116 5.50 18.17 -11.16
N PRO A 117 5.17 18.25 -12.45
CA PRO A 117 4.30 19.30 -13.00
C PRO A 117 2.91 19.30 -12.33
N ALA A 118 2.27 20.46 -12.26
CA ALA A 118 0.87 20.52 -11.83
C ALA A 118 -0.03 19.92 -12.93
N LEU A 119 -1.04 19.14 -12.52
CA LEU A 119 -2.02 18.62 -13.45
C LEU A 119 -3.02 19.72 -13.82
N PRO A 120 -3.41 19.84 -15.11
CA PRO A 120 -4.51 20.71 -15.49
C PRO A 120 -5.80 20.17 -14.84
N GLY A 121 -6.46 20.98 -14.00
CA GLY A 121 -7.68 20.58 -13.31
C GLY A 121 -7.59 20.40 -11.80
N ASN A 122 -6.55 20.89 -11.11
CA ASN A 122 -6.46 20.95 -9.62
C ASN A 122 -7.54 21.86 -8.94
N LYS A 123 -8.76 21.93 -9.48
CA LYS A 123 -9.93 22.16 -8.64
C LYS A 123 -10.20 20.83 -7.94
N GLU A 124 -10.60 20.87 -6.67
CA GLU A 124 -11.08 19.71 -5.92
C GLU A 124 -12.32 19.14 -6.62
N GLU A 125 -12.15 18.42 -7.72
CA GLU A 125 -13.19 17.53 -8.22
C GLU A 125 -13.13 16.31 -7.30
N ALA A 126 -14.08 16.28 -6.38
CA ALA A 126 -14.36 15.11 -5.57
C ALA A 126 -14.43 13.91 -6.53
N LEU A 127 -13.51 12.96 -6.35
CA LEU A 127 -13.63 11.67 -7.01
C LEU A 127 -14.95 11.08 -6.54
N GLU A 128 -15.93 11.01 -7.45
CA GLU A 128 -17.16 10.32 -7.13
C GLU A 128 -16.81 8.87 -6.77
N PRO A 129 -17.30 8.37 -5.63
CA PRO A 129 -17.10 6.97 -5.29
C PRO A 129 -17.73 6.14 -6.40
N VAL A 130 -16.87 5.50 -7.20
CA VAL A 130 -17.32 4.44 -8.10
C VAL A 130 -17.58 3.25 -7.20
N ASP A 131 -18.85 2.95 -6.96
CA ASP A 131 -19.26 1.69 -6.33
C ASP A 131 -18.69 0.55 -7.17
N MET A 132 -17.58 -0.03 -6.72
CA MET A 132 -17.17 -1.33 -7.24
C MET A 132 -18.23 -2.31 -6.75
N PRO A 133 -18.98 -2.98 -7.65
CA PRO A 133 -19.87 -4.04 -7.21
C PRO A 133 -19.02 -5.05 -6.45
N ALA A 134 -19.47 -5.39 -5.24
CA ALA A 134 -18.87 -6.49 -4.51
C ALA A 134 -18.87 -7.69 -5.45
N VAL A 135 -17.69 -8.17 -5.83
CA VAL A 135 -17.59 -9.46 -6.50
C VAL A 135 -18.08 -10.46 -5.46
N GLU A 136 -19.24 -11.05 -5.72
CA GLU A 136 -19.74 -12.13 -4.90
C GLU A 136 -18.71 -13.25 -4.99
N LEU A 137 -17.89 -13.37 -3.93
CA LEU A 137 -16.96 -14.48 -3.80
C LEU A 137 -17.82 -15.73 -3.80
N ALA A 138 -17.69 -16.54 -4.84
CA ALA A 138 -18.32 -17.84 -4.89
C ALA A 138 -18.05 -18.53 -3.55
N GLN A 139 -19.13 -18.94 -2.88
CA GLN A 139 -19.02 -19.66 -1.62
C GLN A 139 -18.01 -20.79 -1.81
N PRO A 140 -17.08 -21.01 -0.86
CA PRO A 140 -16.19 -22.15 -0.96
C PRO A 140 -17.05 -23.39 -1.16
N ALA A 141 -16.79 -24.12 -2.25
CA ALA A 141 -17.43 -25.40 -2.49
C ALA A 141 -17.29 -26.23 -1.20
N GLY A 142 -18.42 -26.80 -0.78
CA GLY A 142 -18.58 -27.40 0.54
C GLY A 142 -17.43 -28.32 0.95
N ASP A 143 -17.09 -28.19 2.22
CA ASP A 143 -16.37 -29.13 3.07
C ASP A 143 -15.48 -30.18 2.36
N LEU A 144 -14.20 -29.84 2.18
CA LEU A 144 -13.15 -30.80 1.82
C LEU A 144 -12.59 -31.57 3.03
N SER A 145 -13.20 -31.49 4.22
CA SER A 145 -12.72 -32.21 5.41
C SER A 145 -12.88 -33.74 5.35
N ALA A 146 -13.48 -34.29 4.30
CA ALA A 146 -13.72 -35.74 4.19
C ALA A 146 -12.73 -36.52 3.30
N LYS A 147 -11.64 -35.93 2.78
CA LYS A 147 -10.69 -36.66 1.89
C LYS A 147 -9.20 -36.40 2.12
N ILE A 148 -8.76 -36.26 3.36
CA ILE A 148 -7.34 -36.39 3.72
C ILE A 148 -7.23 -37.25 4.99
N SER A 149 -6.94 -38.54 4.82
CA SER A 149 -6.45 -39.39 5.92
C SER A 149 -4.96 -39.16 6.10
N PHE A 150 -4.54 -38.96 7.35
CA PHE A 150 -3.20 -39.35 7.82
C PHE A 150 -3.18 -40.87 8.05
#